data_AF-A0A4Q2V9Y6-F1
#
_entry.id   AF-A0A4Q2V9Y6-F1
#
_cell.length_a   1.000
_cell.length_b   1.000
_cell.length_c   1.000
_cell.angle_alpha   90.00
_cell.angle_beta   90.00
_cell.angle_gamma   90.00
#
_symmetry.space_group_name_H-M   'P 1'
#
loop_
_entity.id
_entity.type
_entity.pdbx_description
1 polymer ?
#
loop_
_entity_poly.entity_id
_entity_poly.type
_entity_poly.pdbx_seq_one_letter_code
_entity_poly.pdbx_strand_id
1 'polypeptide(L)'
;MAAQDQGQLLKQCFDSHLPPLETQERFIQDLWPRPPTAAQTSESIKEWNAFFSYVQSECDPALRQRYCLATYKDIIFIVNMLGDYPEATFTEIRTFIERARPQIAQQSLPVSMELAVRLWLMMNIRNVMPVDSHQLRTSIPWPENSSLKHVLQNHFRGRTTTPNGKFSEYLNFYDMKTIGGIRIEWTNNLALHLTMRGTSLHVFHCVSVLKRIRESPTVTSLLPHDMIDETLATIDLLAPLTTSNCNSWLADEIKRWKLDQNLMHRDPPQLDRIRYSIWLGNLQQIEEAFEATKPRSLIQWWHDQRDMQQWWGFWLVVSGIFLTVLFGLIQSITGILQVTRPSS
;
A
#
# COMPACT_ATOMS: atom_id res chain seq x y z
N MET A 1 25.13 38.42 9.18
CA MET A 1 24.40 37.78 10.29
C MET A 1 23.25 36.87 9.85
N ALA A 2 22.71 36.96 8.62
CA ALA A 2 21.61 36.09 8.16
C ALA A 2 22.02 34.68 7.67
N ALA A 3 23.30 34.42 7.41
CA ALA A 3 23.78 33.12 6.92
C ALA A 3 24.00 32.07 8.02
N GLN A 4 24.06 32.50 9.28
CA GLN A 4 24.36 31.63 10.43
C GLN A 4 23.10 30.98 11.02
N ASP A 5 21.94 31.59 10.77
CA ASP A 5 20.63 31.15 11.29
C ASP A 5 20.02 30.00 10.47
N GLN A 6 20.27 29.96 9.15
CA GLN A 6 19.86 28.84 8.29
C GLN A 6 20.62 27.54 8.58
N GLY A 7 21.85 27.63 9.08
CA GLY A 7 22.65 26.45 9.46
C GLY A 7 22.19 25.79 10.76
N GLN A 8 21.48 26.54 11.63
CA GLN A 8 21.01 26.06 12.93
C GLN A 8 19.62 25.42 12.84
N LEU A 9 18.75 25.92 11.95
CA LEU A 9 17.46 25.31 11.60
C LEU A 9 17.58 23.93 10.92
N LEU A 10 18.72 23.64 10.29
CA LEU A 10 18.95 22.37 9.59
C LEU A 10 19.48 21.23 10.47
N LYS A 11 19.81 21.48 11.75
CA LYS A 11 20.28 20.44 12.68
C LYS A 11 19.16 19.58 13.30
N GLN A 12 17.89 19.94 13.06
CA GLN A 12 16.72 19.38 13.75
C GLN A 12 15.93 18.36 12.93
N CYS A 13 16.44 17.86 11.80
CA CYS A 13 15.67 17.03 10.86
C CYS A 13 15.21 15.66 11.39
N PHE A 14 15.63 15.27 12.60
CA PHE A 14 15.27 14.01 13.25
C PHE A 14 14.75 14.23 14.68
N ASP A 15 14.34 15.44 15.02
CA ASP A 15 13.58 15.69 16.26
C ASP A 15 12.12 15.28 16.01
N SER A 16 11.38 14.91 17.07
CA SER A 16 10.02 14.35 17.01
C SER A 16 8.93 15.23 16.36
N HIS A 17 9.31 16.36 15.76
CA HIS A 17 8.42 17.35 15.15
C HIS A 17 8.68 17.42 13.65
N LEU A 18 7.60 17.52 12.86
CA LEU A 18 7.70 17.75 11.42
C LEU A 18 8.43 19.08 11.16
N PRO A 19 9.26 19.15 10.11
CA PRO A 19 9.90 20.40 9.76
C PRO A 19 8.86 21.42 9.28
N PRO A 20 9.21 22.73 9.23
CA PRO A 20 8.32 23.76 8.70
C PRO A 20 7.80 23.42 7.29
N LEU A 21 6.61 23.91 6.93
CA LEU A 21 5.95 23.59 5.65
C LEU A 21 6.86 23.85 4.43
N GLU A 22 7.56 24.99 4.41
CA GLU A 22 8.50 25.33 3.34
C GLU A 22 9.64 24.29 3.20
N THR A 23 10.10 23.74 4.32
CA THR A 23 11.12 22.69 4.31
C THR A 23 10.55 21.35 3.82
N GLN A 24 9.30 21.05 4.16
CA GLN A 24 8.61 19.86 3.65
C GLN A 24 8.42 19.93 2.14
N GLU A 25 7.93 21.05 1.62
CA GLU A 25 7.73 21.29 0.19
C GLU A 25 9.04 21.18 -0.58
N ARG A 26 10.10 21.82 -0.07
CA ARG A 26 11.42 21.72 -0.66
C ARG A 26 11.96 20.30 -0.62
N PHE A 27 11.78 19.57 0.47
CA PHE A 27 12.21 18.19 0.58
C PHE A 27 11.52 17.29 -0.46
N ILE A 28 10.22 17.45 -0.68
CA ILE A 28 9.48 16.71 -1.73
C ILE A 28 10.01 17.08 -3.12
N GLN A 29 10.23 18.36 -3.39
CA GLN A 29 10.75 18.84 -4.67
C GLN A 29 12.15 18.30 -4.97
N ASP A 30 13.01 18.25 -3.95
CA ASP A 30 14.37 17.76 -4.08
C ASP A 30 14.41 16.22 -4.19
N LEU A 31 13.50 15.51 -3.51
CA LEU A 31 13.43 14.04 -3.53
C LEU A 31 12.86 13.50 -4.85
N TRP A 32 11.85 14.20 -5.39
CA TRP A 32 11.18 13.87 -6.64
C TRP A 32 11.01 15.13 -7.51
N PRO A 33 12.07 15.54 -8.23
CA PRO A 33 12.03 16.73 -9.06
C PRO A 33 11.05 16.57 -10.22
N ARG A 34 10.31 17.63 -10.54
CA ARG A 34 9.45 17.67 -11.74
C ARG A 34 10.25 18.13 -12.95
N PRO A 35 9.91 17.65 -14.17
CA PRO A 35 10.44 18.25 -15.38
C PRO A 35 9.95 19.70 -15.50
N PRO A 36 10.75 20.60 -16.11
CA PRO A 36 10.38 22.02 -16.26
C PRO A 36 9.07 22.26 -17.02
N THR A 37 8.64 21.27 -17.81
CA THR A 37 7.44 21.30 -18.64
C THR A 37 6.17 20.85 -17.93
N ALA A 38 6.25 20.29 -16.71
CA ALA A 38 5.07 19.89 -15.96
C ALA A 38 4.31 21.13 -15.45
N ALA A 39 2.99 21.14 -15.64
CA ALA A 39 2.15 22.19 -15.07
C ALA A 39 2.33 22.23 -13.55
N GLN A 40 2.47 23.43 -12.98
CA GLN A 40 2.48 23.62 -11.53
C GLN A 40 1.07 23.42 -10.99
N THR A 41 0.69 22.19 -10.70
CA THR A 41 -0.44 21.91 -9.82
C THR A 41 -0.07 22.31 -8.41
N SER A 42 -0.89 23.17 -7.80
CA SER A 42 -0.81 23.48 -6.37
C SER A 42 -1.24 22.24 -5.61
N GLU A 43 -0.29 21.36 -5.33
CA GLU A 43 -0.50 20.23 -4.43
C GLU A 43 -0.62 20.76 -3.01
N SER A 44 -1.67 20.37 -2.29
CA SER A 44 -1.76 20.73 -0.88
C SER A 44 -0.74 19.89 -0.11
N ILE A 45 0.10 20.53 0.70
CA ILE A 45 1.02 19.82 1.62
C ILE A 45 0.27 18.83 2.53
N LYS A 46 -1.04 19.02 2.74
CA LYS A 46 -1.91 18.09 3.49
C LYS A 46 -2.01 16.71 2.84
N GLU A 47 -1.87 16.62 1.52
CA GLU A 47 -1.87 15.36 0.77
C GLU A 47 -0.64 14.51 1.13
N TRP A 48 0.45 15.15 1.59
CA TRP A 48 1.71 14.52 1.94
C TRP A 48 1.81 14.06 3.40
N ASN A 49 0.75 14.25 4.20
CA ASN A 49 0.74 13.87 5.62
C ASN A 49 1.04 12.38 5.85
N ALA A 50 0.54 11.50 4.97
CA ALA A 50 0.80 10.07 5.03
C ALA A 50 2.30 9.76 4.83
N PHE A 51 2.91 10.37 3.81
CA PHE A 51 4.34 10.25 3.55
C PHE A 51 5.17 10.79 4.72
N PHE A 52 4.85 11.96 5.25
CA PHE A 52 5.62 12.51 6.38
C PHE A 52 5.44 11.71 7.68
N SER A 53 4.28 11.09 7.89
CA SER A 53 4.10 10.13 8.99
C SER A 53 5.04 8.92 8.83
N TYR A 54 5.21 8.43 7.60
CA TYR A 54 6.19 7.39 7.28
C TYR A 54 7.63 7.88 7.50
N VAL A 55 8.00 9.06 7.00
CA VAL A 55 9.33 9.66 7.22
C VAL A 55 9.65 9.71 8.71
N GLN A 56 8.73 10.19 9.54
CA GLN A 56 8.90 10.23 10.99
C GLN A 56 9.12 8.85 11.60
N SER A 57 8.35 7.84 11.17
CA SER A 57 8.50 6.46 11.66
C SER A 57 9.86 5.85 11.31
N GLU A 58 10.43 6.23 10.16
CA GLU A 58 11.73 5.72 9.72
C GLU A 58 12.92 6.46 10.31
N CYS A 59 12.68 7.71 10.69
CA CYS A 59 13.61 8.63 11.33
C CYS A 59 13.60 8.52 12.87
N ASP A 60 13.08 7.42 13.43
CA ASP A 60 12.90 7.22 14.88
C ASP A 60 14.17 7.63 15.67
N PRO A 61 14.05 8.51 16.68
CA PRO A 61 15.15 8.88 17.57
C PRO A 61 15.94 7.70 18.15
N ALA A 62 15.30 6.56 18.40
CA ALA A 62 15.96 5.34 18.88
C ALA A 62 16.92 4.74 17.84
N LEU A 63 16.67 4.96 16.56
CA LEU A 63 17.52 4.53 15.44
C LEU A 63 18.52 5.62 15.02
N ARG A 64 18.38 6.86 15.51
CA ARG A 64 19.20 8.01 15.13
C ARG A 64 20.71 7.81 15.31
N GLN A 65 21.12 7.08 16.34
CA GLN A 65 22.54 6.78 16.59
C GLN A 65 23.17 5.85 15.53
N ARG A 66 22.35 5.22 14.68
CA ARG A 66 22.79 4.31 13.61
C ARG A 66 22.93 4.97 12.25
N TYR A 67 22.49 6.22 12.09
CA TYR A 67 22.61 6.96 10.84
C TYR A 67 23.76 7.97 10.96
N CYS A 68 24.51 8.17 9.87
CA CYS A 68 25.46 9.27 9.75
C CYS A 68 24.83 10.55 9.16
N LEU A 69 23.52 10.53 8.89
CA LEU A 69 22.77 11.64 8.32
C LEU A 69 22.42 12.65 9.42
N ALA A 70 22.80 13.91 9.21
CA ALA A 70 22.47 14.98 10.14
C ALA A 70 21.25 15.79 9.67
N THR A 71 21.02 15.86 8.35
CA THR A 71 20.05 16.76 7.74
C THR A 71 19.31 16.12 6.55
N TYR A 72 18.16 16.68 6.16
CA TYR A 72 17.49 16.29 4.90
C TYR A 72 18.39 16.48 3.67
N LYS A 73 19.30 17.45 3.69
CA LYS A 73 20.26 17.67 2.60
C LYS A 73 21.23 16.51 2.42
N ASP A 74 21.52 15.76 3.48
CA ASP A 74 22.37 14.57 3.40
C ASP A 74 21.61 13.41 2.74
N ILE A 75 20.30 13.28 3.03
CA ILE A 75 19.42 12.31 2.35
C ILE A 75 19.37 12.62 0.85
N ILE A 76 19.06 13.87 0.50
CA ILE A 76 19.01 14.31 -0.90
C ILE A 76 20.35 14.12 -1.61
N PHE A 77 21.47 14.39 -0.93
CA PHE A 77 22.79 14.13 -1.48
C PHE A 77 22.98 12.64 -1.86
N ILE A 78 22.61 11.72 -0.98
CA ILE A 78 22.70 10.28 -1.27
C ILE A 78 21.74 9.90 -2.41
N VAL A 79 20.50 10.41 -2.40
CA VAL A 79 19.52 10.14 -3.45
C VAL A 79 20.02 10.60 -4.81
N ASN A 80 20.61 11.79 -4.91
CA ASN A 80 21.19 12.29 -6.15
C ASN A 80 22.34 11.41 -6.62
N MET A 81 23.24 11.00 -5.71
CA MET A 81 24.32 10.05 -6.04
C MET A 81 23.77 8.72 -6.60
N LEU A 82 22.65 8.22 -6.07
CA LEU A 82 22.03 6.99 -6.56
C LEU A 82 21.32 7.19 -7.91
N GLY A 83 20.69 8.34 -8.11
CA GLY A 83 20.03 8.70 -9.37
C GLY A 83 21.01 8.99 -10.50
N ASP A 84 22.16 9.59 -10.21
CA ASP A 84 23.20 9.93 -11.19
C ASP A 84 23.99 8.68 -11.66
N TYR A 85 24.06 7.64 -10.81
CA TYR A 85 24.83 6.42 -11.07
C TYR A 85 23.97 5.14 -10.85
N PRO A 86 22.89 4.92 -11.62
CA PRO A 86 21.93 3.84 -11.37
C PRO A 86 22.50 2.43 -11.58
N GLU A 87 23.57 2.30 -12.36
CA GLU A 87 24.26 1.02 -12.61
C GLU A 87 25.40 0.74 -11.62
N ALA A 88 25.78 1.73 -10.79
CA ALA A 88 26.83 1.53 -9.81
C ALA A 88 26.36 0.58 -8.69
N THR A 89 27.25 -0.29 -8.27
CA THR A 89 27.05 -1.20 -7.15
C THR A 89 26.98 -0.42 -5.83
N PHE A 90 26.42 -1.05 -4.80
CA PHE A 90 26.40 -0.49 -3.45
C PHE A 90 27.79 -0.03 -2.99
N THR A 91 28.82 -0.85 -3.20
CA THR A 91 30.21 -0.54 -2.81
C THR A 91 30.80 0.64 -3.59
N GLU A 92 30.48 0.78 -4.87
CA GLU A 92 30.94 1.90 -5.69
C GLU A 92 30.28 3.21 -5.23
N ILE A 93 28.95 3.23 -5.05
CA ILE A 93 28.24 4.40 -4.52
C ILE A 93 28.80 4.81 -3.16
N ARG A 94 29.01 3.83 -2.28
CA ARG A 94 29.65 4.06 -0.98
C ARG A 94 30.99 4.75 -1.15
N THR A 95 31.86 4.22 -2.01
CA THR A 95 33.19 4.80 -2.28
C THR A 95 33.09 6.23 -2.82
N PHE A 96 32.12 6.51 -3.67
CA PHE A 96 31.88 7.86 -4.20
C PHE A 96 31.45 8.84 -3.10
N ILE A 97 30.53 8.42 -2.23
CA ILE A 97 30.07 9.23 -1.08
C ILE A 97 31.23 9.49 -0.11
N GLU A 98 32.02 8.47 0.22
CA GLU A 98 33.16 8.60 1.13
C GLU A 98 34.21 9.59 0.59
N ARG A 99 34.45 9.59 -0.73
CA ARG A 99 35.34 10.55 -1.39
C ARG A 99 34.76 11.96 -1.43
N ALA A 100 33.47 12.10 -1.71
CA ALA A 100 32.82 13.40 -1.85
C ALA A 100 32.56 14.09 -0.51
N ARG A 101 32.26 13.32 0.54
CA ARG A 101 31.98 13.82 1.90
C ARG A 101 32.60 12.92 2.97
N PRO A 102 33.91 13.04 3.23
CA PRO A 102 34.61 12.24 4.24
C PRO A 102 34.02 12.39 5.65
N GLN A 103 33.40 13.52 5.98
CA GLN A 103 32.73 13.69 7.29
C GLN A 103 31.49 12.81 7.50
N ILE A 104 30.87 12.30 6.43
CA ILE A 104 29.72 11.37 6.49
C ILE A 104 30.21 9.90 6.50
N ALA A 105 31.48 9.67 6.12
CA ALA A 105 32.11 8.37 5.96
C ALA A 105 32.52 7.73 7.30
N GLN A 106 31.54 7.20 8.04
CA GLN A 106 31.78 6.27 9.15
C GLN A 106 30.91 5.01 8.99
N GLN A 107 31.10 4.03 9.89
CA GLN A 107 30.47 2.69 9.89
C GLN A 107 28.94 2.68 9.68
N SER A 108 28.27 3.82 9.86
CA SER A 108 26.84 4.04 9.70
C SER A 108 26.38 4.38 8.27
N LEU A 109 27.29 4.63 7.32
CA LEU A 109 26.95 5.00 5.94
C LEU A 109 26.05 3.97 5.23
N PRO A 110 26.29 2.65 5.32
CA PRO A 110 25.39 1.66 4.73
C PRO A 110 23.92 1.82 5.16
N VAL A 111 23.70 2.00 6.45
CA VAL A 111 22.36 2.14 7.04
C VAL A 111 21.71 3.46 6.63
N SER A 112 22.51 4.51 6.44
CA SER A 112 22.04 5.79 5.90
C SER A 112 21.70 5.75 4.42
N MET A 113 22.44 4.98 3.62
CA MET A 113 22.09 4.71 2.22
C MET A 113 20.76 3.95 2.11
N GLU A 114 20.58 2.92 2.94
CA GLU A 114 19.31 2.20 3.03
C GLU A 114 18.16 3.12 3.42
N LEU A 115 18.31 3.98 4.44
CA LEU A 115 17.29 4.96 4.80
C LEU A 115 16.93 5.88 3.62
N ALA A 116 17.93 6.43 2.93
CA ALA A 116 17.70 7.32 1.79
C ALA A 116 16.89 6.63 0.70
N VAL A 117 17.23 5.39 0.34
CA VAL A 117 16.49 4.58 -0.63
C VAL A 117 15.06 4.30 -0.17
N ARG A 118 14.86 3.97 1.11
CA ARG A 118 13.53 3.66 1.67
C ARG A 118 12.60 4.88 1.68
N LEU A 119 13.15 6.07 1.90
CA LEU A 119 12.38 7.33 1.79
C LEU A 119 12.11 7.69 0.33
N TRP A 120 13.08 7.47 -0.55
CA TRP A 120 13.01 7.83 -1.96
C TRP A 120 12.07 6.95 -2.79
N LEU A 121 12.08 5.64 -2.54
CA LEU A 121 11.31 4.67 -3.33
C LEU A 121 10.09 4.13 -2.57
N MET A 122 9.95 4.43 -1.28
CA MET A 122 8.94 3.81 -0.39
C MET A 122 8.95 2.27 -0.45
N MET A 123 10.14 1.68 -0.58
CA MET A 123 10.34 0.24 -0.58
C MET A 123 11.26 -0.14 0.57
N ASN A 124 10.96 -1.21 1.30
CA ASN A 124 11.78 -1.66 2.42
C ASN A 124 13.08 -2.34 1.93
N ILE A 125 14.11 -1.55 1.60
CA ILE A 125 15.42 -2.05 1.13
C ILE A 125 16.43 -2.00 2.27
N ARG A 126 16.89 -3.16 2.75
CA ARG A 126 17.79 -3.28 3.91
C ARG A 126 18.73 -4.49 3.80
N ASN A 127 20.00 -4.32 4.16
CA ASN A 127 20.98 -5.40 4.26
C ASN A 127 21.24 -5.82 5.70
N VAL A 128 21.28 -4.87 6.63
CA VAL A 128 21.67 -5.13 8.03
C VAL A 128 20.60 -4.61 8.99
N MET A 129 20.27 -5.48 9.94
CA MET A 129 19.19 -5.35 10.89
C MET A 129 19.56 -4.45 12.08
N PRO A 130 18.58 -3.93 12.86
CA PRO A 130 17.81 -4.84 13.73
C PRO A 130 16.35 -4.42 14.07
N VAL A 131 15.49 -5.41 14.34
CA VAL A 131 15.13 -5.98 15.68
C VAL A 131 13.81 -6.76 15.52
N ASP A 132 12.96 -6.43 14.54
CA ASP A 132 11.62 -7.02 14.43
C ASP A 132 11.50 -8.05 13.29
N SER A 133 11.09 -9.27 13.65
CA SER A 133 10.93 -10.40 12.73
C SER A 133 10.00 -10.12 11.55
N HIS A 134 9.05 -9.19 11.71
CA HIS A 134 8.12 -8.78 10.67
C HIS A 134 8.77 -7.89 9.59
N GLN A 135 9.68 -6.99 9.99
CA GLN A 135 10.39 -6.10 9.06
C GLN A 135 11.40 -6.86 8.20
N LEU A 136 11.96 -7.95 8.73
CA LEU A 136 12.84 -8.87 7.99
C LEU A 136 12.14 -9.59 6.83
N ARG A 137 10.91 -10.06 7.06
CA ARG A 137 10.17 -10.83 6.07
C ARG A 137 9.72 -9.98 4.89
N THR A 138 9.83 -8.66 4.99
CA THR A 138 9.38 -7.71 3.97
C THR A 138 10.53 -6.94 3.33
N SER A 139 11.77 -7.17 3.77
CA SER A 139 12.93 -6.43 3.27
C SER A 139 13.46 -7.02 1.97
N ILE A 140 13.77 -6.16 1.02
CA ILE A 140 14.53 -6.52 -0.18
C ILE A 140 16.02 -6.34 0.14
N PRO A 141 16.83 -7.40 0.07
CA PRO A 141 18.27 -7.28 0.25
C PRO A 141 18.89 -6.51 -0.92
N TRP A 142 19.90 -5.70 -0.63
CA TRP A 142 20.70 -4.96 -1.60
C TRP A 142 22.19 -5.33 -1.49
N PRO A 143 22.60 -6.47 -2.07
CA PRO A 143 23.97 -6.99 -1.94
C PRO A 143 25.05 -5.98 -2.35
N GLU A 144 26.21 -6.04 -1.69
CA GLU A 144 27.32 -5.10 -1.90
C GLU A 144 27.78 -5.01 -3.36
N ASN A 145 27.71 -6.13 -4.09
CA ASN A 145 28.13 -6.28 -5.48
C ASN A 145 27.01 -6.02 -6.49
N SER A 146 25.84 -5.53 -6.06
CA SER A 146 24.68 -5.31 -6.92
C SER A 146 24.31 -3.83 -6.99
N SER A 147 23.91 -3.37 -8.18
CA SER A 147 23.31 -2.04 -8.33
C SER A 147 21.87 -2.05 -7.83
N LEU A 148 21.40 -0.89 -7.36
CA LEU A 148 20.02 -0.72 -6.91
C LEU A 148 19.02 -1.05 -8.03
N LYS A 149 19.33 -0.61 -9.26
CA LYS A 149 18.53 -0.91 -10.45
C LYS A 149 18.40 -2.40 -10.69
N HIS A 150 19.50 -3.15 -10.60
CA HIS A 150 19.47 -4.60 -10.77
C HIS A 150 18.61 -5.30 -9.71
N VAL A 151 18.71 -4.86 -8.45
CA VAL A 151 17.89 -5.38 -7.34
C VAL A 151 16.41 -5.16 -7.60
N LEU A 152 16.02 -3.94 -7.99
CA LEU A 152 14.63 -3.58 -8.28
C LEU A 152 14.08 -4.35 -9.49
N GLN A 153 14.86 -4.42 -10.58
CA GLN A 153 14.48 -5.17 -11.77
C GLN A 153 14.26 -6.64 -11.45
N ASN A 154 15.16 -7.26 -10.67
CA ASN A 154 14.99 -8.66 -10.26
C ASN A 154 13.78 -8.86 -9.36
N HIS A 155 13.47 -7.90 -8.49
CA HIS A 155 12.31 -7.98 -7.60
C HIS A 155 10.99 -7.96 -8.38
N PHE A 156 10.90 -7.08 -9.39
CA PHE A 156 9.70 -6.92 -10.22
C PHE A 156 9.73 -7.73 -11.51
N ARG A 157 10.67 -8.67 -11.67
CA ARG A 157 10.63 -9.63 -12.78
C ARG A 157 9.34 -10.44 -12.65
N GLY A 158 8.37 -10.08 -13.49
CA GLY A 158 7.05 -10.69 -13.49
C GLY A 158 7.17 -12.20 -13.55
N ARG A 159 6.37 -12.89 -12.73
CA ARG A 159 6.10 -14.30 -12.97
C ARG A 159 5.35 -14.37 -14.28
N THR A 160 5.84 -15.15 -15.23
CA THR A 160 5.18 -15.36 -16.51
C THR A 160 3.83 -16.02 -16.27
N THR A 161 2.80 -15.21 -16.13
CA THR A 161 1.42 -15.68 -16.05
C THR A 161 0.69 -15.23 -17.29
N THR A 162 -0.06 -16.14 -17.92
CA THR A 162 -0.84 -15.82 -19.11
C THR A 162 -2.06 -14.99 -18.70
N PRO A 163 -2.18 -13.72 -19.14
CA PRO A 163 -3.38 -12.94 -18.90
C PRO A 163 -4.51 -13.53 -19.73
N ASN A 164 -5.57 -13.98 -19.07
CA ASN A 164 -6.77 -14.45 -19.76
C ASN A 164 -8.04 -14.01 -19.00
N GLY A 165 -8.98 -13.42 -19.74
CA GLY A 165 -10.26 -12.99 -19.21
C GLY A 165 -10.22 -11.65 -18.47
N LYS A 166 -11.29 -11.41 -17.70
CA LYS A 166 -11.49 -10.21 -16.88
C LYS A 166 -11.45 -10.59 -15.40
N PHE A 167 -11.18 -9.61 -14.54
CA PHE A 167 -11.42 -9.76 -13.11
C PHE A 167 -12.91 -9.68 -12.80
N SER A 168 -13.33 -10.37 -11.74
CA SER A 168 -14.69 -10.27 -11.19
C SER A 168 -15.01 -8.83 -10.77
N GLU A 169 -16.24 -8.36 -11.01
CA GLU A 169 -16.72 -7.05 -10.56
C GLU A 169 -16.80 -6.97 -9.01
N TYR A 170 -16.87 -8.13 -8.35
CA TYR A 170 -16.86 -8.26 -6.90
C TYR A 170 -15.44 -8.25 -6.30
N LEU A 171 -14.39 -8.15 -7.13
CA LEU A 171 -13.01 -8.05 -6.67
C LEU A 171 -12.71 -6.62 -6.19
N ASN A 172 -13.32 -6.24 -5.05
CA ASN A 172 -13.09 -4.95 -4.40
C ASN A 172 -12.91 -5.11 -2.89
N PHE A 173 -12.34 -4.10 -2.23
CA PHE A 173 -11.99 -4.16 -0.81
C PHE A 173 -13.19 -4.44 0.09
N TYR A 174 -14.34 -3.86 -0.22
CA TYR A 174 -15.54 -4.03 0.60
C TYR A 174 -16.05 -5.47 0.54
N ASP A 175 -16.18 -6.03 -0.66
CA ASP A 175 -16.67 -7.39 -0.86
C ASP A 175 -15.67 -8.44 -0.37
N MET A 176 -14.38 -8.24 -0.64
CA MET A 176 -13.31 -9.08 -0.09
C MET A 176 -13.34 -9.14 1.43
N LYS A 177 -13.60 -8.01 2.08
CA LYS A 177 -13.71 -7.93 3.54
C LYS A 177 -15.01 -8.56 4.07
N THR A 178 -16.14 -8.18 3.49
CA THR A 178 -17.46 -8.55 4.01
C THR A 178 -17.80 -9.99 3.68
N ILE A 179 -17.68 -10.37 2.41
CA ILE A 179 -17.97 -11.72 1.92
C ILE A 179 -16.79 -12.64 2.20
N GLY A 180 -15.59 -12.23 1.78
CA GLY A 180 -14.40 -13.09 1.80
C GLY A 180 -13.68 -13.19 3.15
N GLY A 181 -14.00 -12.31 4.09
CA GLY A 181 -13.28 -12.24 5.38
C GLY A 181 -11.79 -11.87 5.23
N ILE A 182 -11.39 -11.33 4.08
CA ILE A 182 -10.02 -10.86 3.81
C ILE A 182 -9.81 -9.54 4.57
N ARG A 183 -8.71 -9.46 5.32
CA ARG A 183 -8.33 -8.26 6.08
C ARG A 183 -7.46 -7.38 5.22
N ILE A 184 -7.84 -6.12 5.04
CA ILE A 184 -7.02 -5.14 4.33
C ILE A 184 -6.03 -4.53 5.32
N GLU A 185 -4.73 -4.69 5.04
CA GLU A 185 -3.63 -4.12 5.81
C GLU A 185 -2.93 -3.06 4.97
N TRP A 186 -3.07 -1.80 5.37
CA TRP A 186 -2.43 -0.68 4.68
C TRP A 186 -0.92 -0.68 4.93
N THR A 187 -0.12 -0.48 3.88
CA THR A 187 1.34 -0.49 3.97
C THR A 187 1.97 0.73 3.32
N ASN A 188 3.08 1.18 3.90
CA ASN A 188 3.98 2.19 3.32
C ASN A 188 5.06 1.56 2.43
N ASN A 189 5.10 0.23 2.31
CA ASN A 189 6.09 -0.48 1.52
C ASN A 189 5.49 -0.92 0.18
N LEU A 190 5.87 -0.24 -0.90
CA LEU A 190 5.39 -0.51 -2.25
C LEU A 190 5.67 -1.95 -2.71
N ALA A 191 6.78 -2.54 -2.25
CA ALA A 191 7.13 -3.94 -2.56
C ALA A 191 6.13 -4.96 -2.01
N LEU A 192 5.34 -4.62 -0.99
CA LEU A 192 4.33 -5.50 -0.41
C LEU A 192 2.95 -5.31 -1.02
N HIS A 193 2.80 -4.41 -1.98
CA HIS A 193 1.52 -4.17 -2.60
C HIS A 193 0.95 -5.47 -3.18
N LEU A 194 -0.31 -5.73 -2.86
CA LEU A 194 -1.05 -6.93 -3.26
C LEU A 194 -0.47 -8.26 -2.75
N THR A 195 0.39 -8.21 -1.72
CA THR A 195 0.90 -9.42 -1.10
C THR A 195 -0.10 -9.99 -0.11
N MET A 196 -0.45 -11.27 -0.28
CA MET A 196 -1.27 -12.03 0.67
C MET A 196 -0.42 -12.67 1.78
N ARG A 197 -0.87 -12.54 3.04
CA ARG A 197 -0.30 -13.19 4.22
C ARG A 197 -1.41 -13.80 5.07
N GLY A 198 -1.65 -15.10 4.90
CA GLY A 198 -2.83 -15.74 5.47
C GLY A 198 -4.09 -15.11 4.90
N THR A 199 -4.91 -14.48 5.74
CA THR A 199 -6.11 -13.74 5.32
C THR A 199 -5.89 -12.23 5.18
N SER A 200 -4.66 -11.75 5.33
CA SER A 200 -4.34 -10.32 5.26
C SER A 200 -3.77 -9.94 3.88
N LEU A 201 -4.43 -8.99 3.22
CA LEU A 201 -4.02 -8.39 1.96
C LEU A 201 -3.31 -7.06 2.22
N HIS A 202 -2.05 -6.96 1.83
CA HIS A 202 -1.27 -5.73 1.97
C HIS A 202 -1.54 -4.77 0.80
N VAL A 203 -1.89 -3.53 1.10
CA VAL A 203 -2.23 -2.52 0.08
C VAL A 203 -1.42 -1.25 0.31
N PHE A 204 -0.61 -0.87 -0.68
CA PHE A 204 0.13 0.37 -0.66
C PHE A 204 -0.83 1.55 -0.81
N HIS A 205 -0.69 2.55 0.06
CA HIS A 205 -1.70 3.60 0.18
C HIS A 205 -1.24 5.01 -0.22
N CYS A 206 0.06 5.26 -0.38
CA CYS A 206 0.59 6.61 -0.65
C CYS A 206 0.46 6.99 -2.14
N VAL A 207 -0.77 7.21 -2.60
CA VAL A 207 -1.11 7.58 -3.99
C VAL A 207 -0.43 8.88 -4.43
N SER A 208 -0.32 9.88 -3.55
CA SER A 208 0.37 11.15 -3.81
C SER A 208 1.83 10.92 -4.20
N VAL A 209 2.49 10.00 -3.49
CA VAL A 209 3.88 9.62 -3.77
C VAL A 209 3.98 8.94 -5.13
N LEU A 210 3.08 8.01 -5.47
CA LEU A 210 3.10 7.35 -6.79
C LEU A 210 2.89 8.35 -7.92
N LYS A 211 1.91 9.26 -7.80
CA LYS A 211 1.66 10.32 -8.78
C LYS A 211 2.89 11.20 -8.97
N ARG A 212 3.59 11.52 -7.89
CA ARG A 212 4.83 12.31 -7.95
C ARG A 212 6.01 11.55 -8.53
N ILE A 213 6.21 10.29 -8.13
CA ILE A 213 7.25 9.41 -8.66
C ILE A 213 7.08 9.25 -10.18
N ARG A 214 5.83 9.07 -10.64
CA ARG A 214 5.49 8.98 -12.07
C ARG A 214 5.96 10.20 -12.87
N GLU A 215 5.99 11.38 -12.27
CA GLU A 215 6.43 12.61 -12.91
C GLU A 215 7.95 12.83 -12.79
N SER A 216 8.64 12.08 -11.94
CA SER A 216 10.04 12.32 -11.58
C SER A 216 11.02 11.55 -12.46
N PRO A 217 11.84 12.22 -13.29
CA PRO A 217 12.74 11.55 -14.25
C PRO A 217 13.85 10.73 -13.55
N THR A 218 14.24 11.13 -12.33
CA THR A 218 15.28 10.42 -11.57
C THR A 218 14.83 9.03 -11.14
N VAL A 219 13.58 8.88 -10.71
CA VAL A 219 13.05 7.59 -10.24
C VAL A 219 12.61 6.70 -11.38
N THR A 220 12.09 7.28 -12.46
CA THR A 220 11.62 6.50 -13.61
C THR A 220 12.76 5.81 -14.35
N SER A 221 14.01 6.23 -14.12
CA SER A 221 15.21 5.51 -14.55
C SER A 221 15.45 4.18 -13.79
N LEU A 222 14.91 4.06 -12.57
CA LEU A 222 15.04 2.90 -11.67
C LEU A 222 13.78 2.02 -11.62
N LEU A 223 12.61 2.66 -11.51
CA LEU A 223 11.30 2.00 -11.45
C LEU A 223 10.57 2.21 -12.79
N PRO A 224 10.12 1.13 -13.47
CA PRO A 224 9.37 1.27 -14.72
C PRO A 224 8.09 2.09 -14.53
N HIS A 225 7.77 2.98 -15.48
CA HIS A 225 6.51 3.73 -15.49
C HIS A 225 5.29 2.81 -15.41
N ASP A 226 5.32 1.72 -16.19
CA ASP A 226 4.27 0.72 -16.23
C ASP A 226 3.96 0.15 -14.84
N MET A 227 4.97 0.00 -13.97
CA MET A 227 4.78 -0.45 -12.58
C MET A 227 3.96 0.53 -11.76
N ILE A 228 4.23 1.83 -11.91
CA ILE A 228 3.56 2.87 -11.14
C ILE A 228 2.11 3.02 -11.63
N ASP A 229 1.91 3.06 -12.95
CA ASP A 229 0.59 3.16 -13.55
C ASP A 229 -0.26 1.93 -13.24
N GLU A 230 0.34 0.74 -13.31
CA GLU A 230 -0.36 -0.49 -12.95
C GLU A 230 -0.70 -0.54 -11.45
N THR A 231 0.20 -0.09 -10.56
CA THR A 231 -0.07 0.04 -9.12
C THR A 231 -1.29 0.94 -8.88
N LEU A 232 -1.34 2.12 -9.51
CA LEU A 232 -2.49 3.02 -9.42
C LEU A 232 -3.77 2.35 -9.96
N ALA A 233 -3.69 1.70 -11.12
CA ALA A 233 -4.82 1.00 -11.72
C ALA A 233 -5.34 -0.17 -10.86
N THR A 234 -4.50 -0.78 -10.03
CA THR A 234 -4.97 -1.83 -9.10
C THR A 234 -5.73 -1.23 -7.92
N ILE A 235 -5.37 -0.03 -7.47
CA ILE A 235 -6.13 0.69 -6.43
C ILE A 235 -7.51 1.06 -6.99
N ASP A 236 -7.57 1.52 -8.24
CA ASP A 236 -8.84 1.80 -8.92
C ASP A 236 -9.70 0.54 -9.09
N LEU A 237 -9.08 -0.60 -9.44
CA LEU A 237 -9.74 -1.90 -9.54
C LEU A 237 -10.34 -2.34 -8.20
N LEU A 238 -9.57 -2.25 -7.11
CA LEU A 238 -9.97 -2.75 -5.80
C LEU A 238 -10.83 -1.76 -5.00
N ALA A 239 -10.86 -0.49 -5.38
CA ALA A 239 -11.72 0.54 -4.78
C ALA A 239 -12.56 1.26 -5.85
N PRO A 240 -13.44 0.55 -6.57
CA PRO A 240 -14.17 1.13 -7.69
C PRO A 240 -15.09 2.27 -7.23
N LEU A 241 -15.07 3.39 -7.97
CA LEU A 241 -15.90 4.56 -7.68
C LEU A 241 -17.41 4.28 -7.71
N THR A 242 -17.83 3.25 -8.46
CA THR A 242 -19.23 2.87 -8.64
C THR A 242 -19.83 2.22 -7.39
N THR A 243 -19.01 1.73 -6.45
CA THR A 243 -19.48 0.98 -5.28
C THR A 243 -19.58 1.88 -4.06
N SER A 244 -20.78 2.39 -3.77
CA SER A 244 -21.04 3.33 -2.67
C SER A 244 -20.59 2.82 -1.29
N ASN A 245 -20.83 1.54 -0.98
CA ASN A 245 -20.40 0.90 0.26
C ASN A 245 -18.87 0.87 0.38
N CYS A 246 -18.17 0.58 -0.72
CA CYS A 246 -16.72 0.61 -0.76
C CYS A 246 -16.17 2.02 -0.57
N ASN A 247 -16.80 3.02 -1.18
CA ASN A 247 -16.42 4.43 -1.03
C ASN A 247 -16.59 4.92 0.42
N SER A 248 -17.72 4.60 1.05
CA SER A 248 -17.98 4.96 2.45
C SER A 248 -16.97 4.28 3.37
N TRP A 249 -16.75 2.98 3.19
CA TRP A 249 -15.79 2.23 4.00
C TRP A 249 -14.36 2.78 3.83
N LEU A 250 -13.94 3.08 2.60
CA LEU A 250 -12.61 3.61 2.35
C LEU A 250 -12.43 5.01 2.95
N ALA A 251 -13.45 5.88 2.89
CA ALA A 251 -13.42 7.18 3.56
C ALA A 251 -13.22 7.04 5.08
N ASP A 252 -13.89 6.06 5.71
CA ASP A 252 -13.71 5.76 7.13
C ASP A 252 -12.30 5.24 7.44
N GLU A 253 -11.74 4.37 6.60
CA GLU A 253 -10.36 3.87 6.75
C GLU A 253 -9.33 4.99 6.60
N ILE A 254 -9.48 5.88 5.61
CA ILE A 254 -8.61 7.04 5.42
C ILE A 254 -8.57 7.89 6.67
N LYS A 255 -9.74 8.18 7.26
CA LYS A 255 -9.83 8.95 8.50
C LYS A 255 -9.23 8.20 9.70
N ARG A 256 -9.54 6.91 9.82
CA ARG A 256 -9.13 6.07 10.95
C ARG A 256 -7.61 5.88 11.03
N TRP A 257 -6.99 5.61 9.89
CA TRP A 257 -5.56 5.26 9.81
C TRP A 257 -4.69 6.40 9.29
N LYS A 258 -5.29 7.59 9.04
CA LYS A 258 -4.60 8.75 8.46
C LYS A 258 -3.91 8.41 7.14
N LEU A 259 -4.60 7.65 6.29
CA LEU A 259 -4.10 7.27 4.98
C LEU A 259 -4.01 8.48 4.05
N ASP A 260 -3.43 8.27 2.88
CA ASP A 260 -3.37 9.28 1.84
C ASP A 260 -4.78 9.65 1.37
N GLN A 261 -5.11 10.94 1.38
CA GLN A 261 -6.41 11.43 0.95
C GLN A 261 -6.62 11.25 -0.55
N ASN A 262 -5.53 11.20 -1.34
CA ASN A 262 -5.59 10.97 -2.77
C ASN A 262 -6.03 9.55 -3.13
N LEU A 263 -6.17 8.64 -2.16
CA LEU A 263 -6.93 7.41 -2.35
C LEU A 263 -8.36 7.67 -2.82
N MET A 264 -8.98 8.81 -2.50
CA MET A 264 -10.33 9.18 -2.96
C MET A 264 -10.40 9.65 -4.42
N HIS A 265 -9.27 10.02 -5.01
CA HIS A 265 -9.18 10.51 -6.38
C HIS A 265 -8.73 9.38 -7.31
N ARG A 266 -9.72 8.59 -7.75
CA ARG A 266 -9.56 7.34 -8.52
C ARG A 266 -10.11 7.48 -9.93
N ASP A 267 -9.61 6.64 -10.82
CA ASP A 267 -10.12 6.51 -12.19
C ASP A 267 -11.13 5.34 -12.29
N PRO A 268 -11.90 5.22 -13.39
CA PRO A 268 -12.78 4.08 -13.61
C PRO A 268 -11.98 2.76 -13.67
N PRO A 269 -12.44 1.70 -12.98
CA PRO A 269 -11.71 0.43 -12.89
C PRO A 269 -11.56 -0.21 -14.26
N GLN A 270 -10.38 -0.76 -14.53
CA GLN A 270 -10.12 -1.54 -15.73
C GLN A 270 -10.17 -3.03 -15.38
N LEU A 271 -11.12 -3.78 -15.94
CA LEU A 271 -11.29 -5.19 -15.57
C LEU A 271 -10.41 -6.16 -16.39
N ASP A 272 -9.82 -5.70 -17.48
CA ASP A 272 -9.04 -6.54 -18.39
C ASP A 272 -7.68 -6.93 -17.77
N ARG A 273 -7.46 -8.24 -17.56
CA ARG A 273 -6.25 -8.76 -16.91
C ARG A 273 -4.94 -8.44 -17.64
N ILE A 274 -5.01 -8.22 -18.96
CA ILE A 274 -3.86 -7.88 -19.81
C ILE A 274 -3.19 -6.58 -19.36
N ARG A 275 -3.94 -5.67 -18.71
CA ARG A 275 -3.42 -4.40 -18.22
C ARG A 275 -2.57 -4.51 -16.95
N TYR A 276 -2.56 -5.69 -16.32
CA TYR A 276 -1.95 -5.88 -15.01
C TYR A 276 -0.72 -6.78 -15.06
N SER A 277 0.19 -6.58 -16.01
CA SER A 277 1.32 -7.49 -16.26
C SER A 277 2.26 -7.74 -15.06
N ILE A 278 2.44 -6.76 -14.18
CA ILE A 278 3.39 -6.80 -13.06
C ILE A 278 2.76 -7.44 -11.83
N TRP A 279 1.53 -7.06 -11.52
CA TRP A 279 0.75 -7.48 -10.36
C TRP A 279 -0.24 -8.61 -10.69
N LEU A 280 -0.31 -9.09 -11.94
CA LEU A 280 -1.27 -10.12 -12.39
C LEU A 280 -1.29 -11.33 -11.46
N GLY A 281 -0.10 -11.88 -11.16
CA GLY A 281 0.02 -13.07 -10.34
C GLY A 281 -0.50 -12.86 -8.92
N ASN A 282 -0.31 -11.66 -8.36
CA ASN A 282 -0.82 -11.30 -7.04
C ASN A 282 -2.35 -11.11 -7.08
N LEU A 283 -2.87 -10.39 -8.08
CA LEU A 283 -4.30 -10.19 -8.27
C LEU A 283 -5.05 -11.52 -8.48
N GLN A 284 -4.48 -12.44 -9.26
CA GLN A 284 -5.03 -13.78 -9.43
C GLN A 284 -5.05 -14.56 -8.12
N GLN A 285 -3.96 -14.52 -7.35
CA GLN A 285 -3.92 -15.16 -6.03
C GLN A 285 -4.99 -14.57 -5.10
N ILE A 286 -5.22 -13.26 -5.13
CA ILE A 286 -6.26 -12.59 -4.34
C ILE A 286 -7.65 -13.04 -4.78
N GLU A 287 -7.91 -13.04 -6.08
CA GLU A 287 -9.18 -13.47 -6.65
C GLU A 287 -9.45 -14.96 -6.34
N GLU A 288 -8.47 -15.84 -6.51
CA GLU A 288 -8.57 -17.26 -6.13
C GLU A 288 -8.86 -17.43 -4.64
N ALA A 289 -8.17 -16.67 -3.78
CA ALA A 289 -8.41 -16.68 -2.33
C ALA A 289 -9.81 -16.19 -1.98
N PHE A 290 -10.31 -15.19 -2.70
CA PHE A 290 -11.67 -14.65 -2.53
C PHE A 290 -12.74 -15.64 -3.01
N GLU A 291 -12.59 -16.24 -4.18
CA GLU A 291 -13.53 -17.23 -4.72
C GLU A 291 -13.53 -18.53 -3.91
N ALA A 292 -12.40 -18.92 -3.31
CA ALA A 292 -12.32 -20.08 -2.43
C ALA A 292 -13.07 -19.89 -1.09
N THR A 293 -13.38 -18.64 -0.71
CA THR A 293 -14.10 -18.37 0.54
C THR A 293 -15.60 -18.58 0.39
N LYS A 294 -16.15 -19.43 1.27
CA LYS A 294 -17.59 -19.60 1.42
C LYS A 294 -18.10 -18.71 2.56
N PRO A 295 -19.26 -18.06 2.39
CA PRO A 295 -19.88 -17.28 3.45
C PRO A 295 -20.15 -18.16 4.68
N ARG A 296 -19.66 -17.73 5.84
CA ARG A 296 -19.72 -18.51 7.10
C ARG A 296 -20.86 -18.08 8.01
N SER A 297 -21.46 -16.92 7.75
CA SER A 297 -22.57 -16.37 8.55
C SER A 297 -23.76 -15.99 7.68
N LEU A 298 -24.95 -15.92 8.27
CA LEU A 298 -26.19 -15.54 7.57
C LEU A 298 -26.08 -14.15 6.95
N ILE A 299 -25.40 -13.21 7.62
CA ILE A 299 -25.17 -11.85 7.11
C ILE A 299 -24.25 -11.89 5.88
N GLN A 300 -23.23 -12.76 5.88
CA GLN A 300 -22.38 -12.95 4.70
C GLN A 300 -23.14 -13.59 3.54
N TRP A 301 -23.99 -14.59 3.82
CA TRP A 301 -24.86 -15.20 2.80
C TRP A 301 -25.87 -14.19 2.22
N TRP A 302 -26.33 -13.24 3.03
CA TRP A 302 -27.19 -12.15 2.54
C TRP A 302 -26.45 -11.24 1.55
N HIS A 303 -25.20 -10.89 1.85
CA HIS A 303 -24.37 -10.02 1.01
C HIS A 303 -23.72 -10.73 -0.19
N ASP A 304 -23.56 -12.05 -0.16
CA ASP A 304 -22.91 -12.80 -1.23
C ASP A 304 -23.85 -12.99 -2.44
N GLN A 305 -23.75 -12.08 -3.42
CA GLN A 305 -24.51 -12.14 -4.67
C GLN A 305 -23.69 -12.67 -5.85
N ARG A 306 -22.50 -13.24 -5.61
CA ARG A 306 -21.58 -13.70 -6.66
C ARG A 306 -22.17 -14.85 -7.48
N ASP A 307 -22.91 -15.75 -6.82
CA ASP A 307 -23.65 -16.86 -7.45
C ASP A 307 -25.13 -16.77 -7.08
N MET A 308 -25.91 -16.16 -7.97
CA MET A 308 -27.35 -15.97 -7.80
C MET A 308 -28.09 -17.31 -7.61
N GLN A 309 -27.61 -18.40 -8.22
CA GLN A 309 -28.25 -19.71 -8.10
C GLN A 309 -28.07 -20.28 -6.70
N GLN A 310 -26.85 -20.21 -6.14
CA GLN A 310 -26.59 -20.64 -4.77
C GLN A 310 -27.33 -19.77 -3.75
N TRP A 311 -27.40 -18.45 -4.00
CA TRP A 311 -28.14 -17.52 -3.15
C TRP A 311 -29.63 -17.91 -3.06
N TRP A 312 -30.29 -18.13 -4.20
CA TRP A 312 -31.69 -18.59 -4.21
C TRP A 312 -31.87 -19.96 -3.55
N GLY A 313 -30.97 -20.90 -3.83
CA GLY A 313 -31.02 -22.24 -3.21
C GLY A 313 -30.97 -22.17 -1.69
N PHE A 314 -30.06 -21.37 -1.13
CA PHE A 314 -29.96 -21.15 0.31
C PHE A 314 -31.25 -20.55 0.90
N TRP A 315 -31.78 -19.47 0.31
CA TRP A 315 -32.99 -18.82 0.83
C TRP A 315 -34.26 -19.66 0.69
N LEU A 316 -34.35 -20.52 -0.33
CA LEU A 316 -35.44 -21.50 -0.44
C LEU A 316 -35.41 -22.50 0.72
N VAL A 317 -34.22 -23.02 1.07
CA VAL A 317 -34.07 -23.95 2.21
C VAL A 317 -34.44 -23.25 3.52
N VAL A 318 -33.91 -22.05 3.77
CA VAL A 318 -34.23 -21.26 4.97
C VAL A 318 -35.73 -20.98 5.07
N SER A 319 -36.36 -20.57 3.97
CA SER A 319 -37.79 -20.30 3.91
C SER A 319 -38.62 -21.57 4.18
N GLY A 320 -38.23 -22.71 3.63
CA GLY A 320 -38.87 -24.00 3.88
C GLY A 320 -38.81 -24.44 5.35
N ILE A 321 -37.66 -24.28 6.00
CA ILE A 321 -37.50 -24.56 7.44
C ILE A 321 -38.39 -23.64 8.26
N PHE A 322 -38.35 -22.32 7.99
CA PHE A 322 -39.18 -21.34 8.69
C PHE A 322 -40.67 -21.67 8.58
N LEU A 323 -41.14 -21.98 7.36
CA LEU A 323 -42.52 -22.33 7.10
C LEU A 323 -42.94 -23.63 7.83
N THR A 324 -42.05 -24.61 7.89
CA THR A 324 -42.29 -25.89 8.59
C THR A 324 -42.45 -25.67 10.09
N VAL A 325 -41.58 -24.87 10.71
CA VAL A 325 -41.68 -24.51 12.13
C VAL A 325 -42.96 -23.74 12.41
N LEU A 326 -43.31 -22.77 11.55
CA LEU A 326 -44.52 -21.97 11.68
C LEU A 326 -45.79 -22.83 11.60
N PHE A 327 -45.89 -23.73 10.64
CA PHE A 327 -47.04 -24.63 10.53
C PHE A 327 -47.11 -25.60 11.70
N GLY A 328 -45.99 -26.14 12.16
CA GLY A 328 -45.96 -26.98 13.37
C GLY A 328 -46.45 -26.23 14.61
N LEU A 329 -46.08 -24.96 14.76
CA LEU A 329 -46.56 -24.10 15.84
C LEU A 329 -48.07 -23.86 15.75
N ILE A 330 -48.57 -23.50 14.57
CA ILE A 330 -50.00 -23.29 14.34
C ILE A 330 -50.78 -24.57 14.66
N GLN A 331 -50.32 -25.72 14.17
CA GLN A 331 -50.95 -27.01 14.42
C GLN A 331 -50.98 -27.34 15.92
N SER A 332 -49.88 -27.13 16.64
CA SER A 332 -49.80 -27.32 18.08
C SER A 332 -50.81 -26.45 18.84
N ILE A 333 -50.88 -25.15 18.51
CA ILE A 333 -51.85 -24.21 19.11
C ILE A 333 -53.29 -24.65 18.81
N THR A 334 -53.59 -25.02 17.56
CA THR A 334 -54.94 -25.49 17.19
C THR A 334 -55.32 -26.78 17.90
N GLY A 335 -54.36 -27.71 18.10
CA GLY A 335 -54.58 -28.94 18.84
C GLY A 335 -54.91 -28.67 20.31
N ILE A 336 -54.17 -27.78 20.97
CA ILE A 336 -54.45 -27.37 22.36
C ILE A 336 -55.84 -26.72 22.45
N LEU A 337 -56.16 -25.79 21.55
CA LEU A 337 -57.46 -25.11 21.53
C LEU A 337 -58.63 -26.09 21.32
N GLN A 338 -58.46 -27.11 20.48
CA GLN A 338 -59.47 -28.15 20.27
C GLN A 338 -59.71 -28.98 21.53
N VAL A 339 -58.66 -29.33 22.28
CA VAL A 339 -58.80 -30.10 23.54
C VAL A 339 -59.45 -29.26 24.64
N THR A 340 -59.17 -27.96 24.70
CA THR A 340 -59.72 -27.07 25.75
C THR A 340 -61.14 -26.57 25.48
N ARG A 341 -61.69 -26.77 24.27
CA ARG A 341 -63.09 -26.44 23.98
C ARG A 341 -63.99 -27.56 24.53
N PRO A 342 -64.81 -27.31 25.56
CA PRO A 342 -65.77 -28.30 26.03
C PRO A 342 -66.82 -28.47 24.93
N SER A 343 -67.09 -29.72 24.54
CA SER A 343 -68.25 -30.09 23.75
C SER A 343 -69.52 -29.78 24.56
N SER A 344 -70.11 -28.61 24.32
CA SER A 344 -71.43 -28.23 24.82
C SER A 344 -72.53 -28.92 24.03
#